data_AF-A0A3R8SDB1-F1
#
_entry.id   AF-A0A3R8SDB1-F1
#
_cell.length_a   1.000
_cell.length_b   1.000
_cell.length_c   1.000
_cell.angle_alpha   90.00
_cell.angle_beta   90.00
_cell.angle_gamma   90.00
#
_symmetry.space_group_name_H-M   'P 1'
#
loop_
_entity.id
_entity.type
_entity.pdbx_description
1 polymer ?
#
loop_
_entity_poly.entity_id
_entity_poly.type
_entity_poly.pdbx_seq_one_letter_code
_entity_poly.pdbx_strand_id
1 'polypeptide(L)'
;MDSPTIEKIDNQTLTVIGSIQSIAQSATPKEEGNLFKITAQATITENESSLLQYGLQGRVTSIVAKKTFFDYCKDKLLHTNH
;
A
#
# COMPACT_ATOMS: atom_id res chain seq x y z
N MET A 1 -28.07 -24.80 30.73
CA MET A 1 -28.31 -23.61 29.88
C MET A 1 -27.07 -22.77 30.02
N ASP A 2 -26.14 -22.93 29.10
CA ASP A 2 -24.88 -22.20 29.14
C ASP A 2 -25.11 -20.79 28.60
N SER A 3 -24.66 -19.79 29.35
CA SER A 3 -24.78 -18.37 28.99
C SER A 3 -23.97 -18.09 27.71
N PRO A 4 -24.48 -17.25 26.79
CA PRO A 4 -23.72 -16.90 25.60
C PRO A 4 -22.49 -16.09 26.02
N THR A 5 -21.31 -16.66 25.82
CA THR A 5 -20.03 -15.94 25.92
C THR A 5 -20.01 -14.87 24.85
N ILE A 6 -20.12 -13.60 25.24
CA ILE A 6 -19.82 -12.48 24.36
C ILE A 6 -18.32 -12.54 24.12
N GLU A 7 -17.92 -13.10 22.97
CA GLU A 7 -16.53 -13.01 22.52
C GLU A 7 -16.17 -11.53 22.39
N LYS A 8 -15.11 -11.14 23.10
CA LYS A 8 -14.50 -9.81 22.99
C LYS A 8 -14.16 -9.59 21.52
N ILE A 9 -14.84 -8.65 20.86
CA ILE A 9 -14.47 -8.16 19.54
C ILE A 9 -13.11 -7.46 19.73
N ASP A 10 -12.04 -8.23 19.56
CA ASP A 10 -10.69 -7.71 19.68
C ASP A 10 -10.47 -6.81 18.46
N ASN A 11 -10.33 -5.51 18.70
CA ASN A 11 -10.26 -4.48 17.67
C ASN A 11 -8.83 -4.47 17.06
N GLN A 12 -8.41 -5.61 16.52
CA GLN A 12 -7.07 -5.86 16.01
C GLN A 12 -6.81 -4.97 14.78
N THR A 13 -6.05 -3.91 15.00
CA THR A 13 -5.65 -3.00 13.93
C THR A 13 -4.47 -3.62 13.18
N LEU A 14 -4.71 -4.09 11.95
CA LEU A 14 -3.67 -4.60 11.07
C LEU A 14 -2.95 -3.45 10.37
N THR A 15 -1.63 -3.32 10.58
CA THR A 15 -0.81 -2.34 9.87
C THR A 15 0.06 -3.05 8.86
N VAL A 16 -0.17 -2.79 7.57
CA VAL A 16 0.62 -3.38 6.48
C VAL A 16 1.64 -2.37 5.99
N ILE A 17 2.93 -2.74 6.03
CA ILE A 17 4.03 -1.93 5.50
C ILE A 17 4.52 -2.57 4.20
N GLY A 18 4.67 -1.74 3.16
CA GLY A 18 5.11 -2.19 1.86
C GLY A 18 5.83 -1.12 1.06
N SER A 19 6.55 -1.56 0.03
CA SER A 19 7.23 -0.69 -0.92
C SER A 19 6.45 -0.62 -2.23
N ILE A 20 6.25 0.59 -2.74
CA ILE A 20 5.59 0.81 -4.04
C ILE A 20 6.44 0.14 -5.13
N GLN A 21 5.81 -0.72 -5.92
CA GLN A 21 6.43 -1.43 -7.04
C GLN A 21 6.07 -0.77 -8.37
N SER A 22 4.83 -0.30 -8.51
CA SER A 22 4.41 0.38 -9.73
C SER A 22 3.30 1.41 -9.49
N ILE A 23 3.26 2.38 -10.38
CA ILE A 23 2.19 3.36 -10.52
C ILE A 23 1.74 3.29 -11.98
N ALA A 24 0.43 3.21 -12.20
CA ALA A 24 -0.12 3.21 -13.55
C ALA A 24 0.30 4.46 -14.33
N GLN A 25 0.58 4.31 -15.62
CA GLN A 25 0.97 5.45 -16.48
C GLN A 25 -0.21 6.36 -16.82
N SER A 26 -1.43 5.84 -16.76
CA SER A 26 -2.66 6.57 -17.05
C SER A 26 -3.60 6.55 -15.84
N ALA A 27 -4.36 7.62 -15.71
CA ALA A 27 -5.37 7.74 -14.67
C ALA A 27 -6.67 7.05 -15.08
N THR A 28 -7.39 6.55 -14.09
CA THR A 28 -8.79 6.11 -14.20
C THR A 28 -9.68 7.26 -13.73
N PRO A 29 -10.57 7.77 -14.59
CA PRO A 29 -11.56 8.77 -14.20
C PRO A 29 -12.52 8.22 -13.14
N LYS A 30 -12.78 9.01 -12.10
CA LYS A 30 -13.82 8.83 -11.08
C LYS A 30 -14.56 10.14 -10.87
N GLU A 31 -15.73 10.08 -10.24
CA GLU A 31 -16.57 11.26 -9.98
C GLU A 31 -15.82 12.33 -9.18
N GLU A 32 -14.96 11.91 -8.25
CA GLU A 32 -14.14 12.80 -7.41
C GLU A 32 -12.83 13.24 -8.08
N GLY A 33 -12.55 12.77 -9.31
CA GLY A 33 -11.36 13.12 -10.07
C GLY A 33 -10.61 11.91 -10.65
N ASN A 34 -9.41 12.17 -11.15
CA ASN A 34 -8.58 11.16 -11.82
C ASN A 34 -7.69 10.44 -10.80
N LEU A 35 -7.82 9.12 -10.70
CA LEU A 35 -7.05 8.30 -9.77
C LEU A 35 -6.03 7.42 -10.50
N PHE A 36 -4.85 7.23 -9.91
CA PHE A 36 -3.83 6.33 -10.43
C PHE A 36 -3.78 5.04 -9.61
N LYS A 37 -3.75 3.89 -10.29
CA LYS A 37 -3.56 2.59 -9.61
C LYS A 37 -2.12 2.48 -9.14
N ILE A 38 -1.94 2.11 -7.88
CA ILE A 38 -0.64 1.82 -7.28
C ILE A 38 -0.62 0.35 -6.88
N THR A 39 0.50 -0.33 -7.13
CA THR A 39 0.77 -1.65 -6.56
C THR A 39 1.99 -1.57 -5.67
N ALA A 40 1.90 -2.20 -4.50
CA ALA A 40 2.99 -2.28 -3.54
C ALA A 40 3.21 -3.74 -3.16
N GLN A 41 4.47 -4.08 -2.88
CA GLN A 41 4.82 -5.34 -2.26
C GLN A 41 4.87 -5.12 -0.76
N ALA A 42 3.99 -5.81 -0.04
CA ALA A 42 3.97 -5.79 1.42
C ALA A 42 4.85 -6.89 2.00
N THR A 43 5.47 -6.62 3.14
CA THR A 43 6.12 -7.63 3.97
C THR A 43 5.15 -8.00 5.08
N ILE A 44 4.73 -9.27 5.10
CA ILE A 44 3.69 -9.78 6.00
C ILE A 44 4.29 -10.89 6.88
N THR A 45 4.00 -10.86 8.17
CA THR A 45 4.34 -11.95 9.11
C THR A 45 3.28 -13.06 9.09
N GLU A 46 3.63 -14.29 9.51
CA GLU A 46 2.67 -15.41 9.52
C GLU A 46 1.39 -15.11 10.33
N ASN A 47 1.54 -14.41 11.46
CA ASN A 47 0.40 -13.99 12.29
C ASN A 47 -0.53 -13.04 11.54
N GLU A 48 0.02 -12.07 10.81
CA GLU A 48 -0.75 -11.10 10.01
C GLU A 48 -1.41 -11.75 8.79
N SER A 49 -0.78 -12.77 8.21
CA SER A 49 -1.32 -13.49 7.06
C SER A 49 -2.68 -14.13 7.36
N SER A 50 -2.92 -14.56 8.60
CA SER A 50 -4.22 -15.12 9.01
C SER A 50 -5.36 -14.10 9.00
N LEU A 51 -5.02 -12.82 9.11
CA LEU A 51 -5.95 -11.69 9.13
C LEU A 51 -6.17 -11.07 7.75
N LEU A 52 -5.33 -11.40 6.77
CA LEU A 52 -5.41 -10.87 5.40
C LEU A 52 -6.36 -11.71 4.55
N GLN A 53 -7.43 -11.08 4.09
CA GLN A 53 -8.40 -11.68 3.15
C GLN A 53 -8.55 -10.80 1.91
N TYR A 54 -8.94 -11.41 0.79
CA TYR A 54 -9.23 -10.67 -0.42
C TYR A 54 -10.40 -9.70 -0.20
N GLY A 55 -10.26 -8.47 -0.71
CA GLY A 55 -11.30 -7.45 -0.61
C GLY A 55 -11.22 -6.55 0.64
N LEU A 56 -10.21 -6.73 1.50
CA LEU A 56 -9.95 -5.78 2.58
C LEU A 56 -9.75 -4.35 2.06
N GLN A 57 -10.40 -3.42 2.73
CA GLN A 57 -10.30 -1.98 2.48
C GLN A 57 -9.85 -1.29 3.76
N GLY A 58 -9.08 -0.21 3.63
CA GLY A 58 -8.53 0.49 4.78
C GLY A 58 -8.02 1.87 4.42
N ARG A 59 -7.43 2.54 5.41
CA ARG A 59 -6.76 3.82 5.20
C ARG A 59 -5.32 3.57 4.78
N VAL A 60 -4.86 4.32 3.79
CA VAL A 60 -3.49 4.24 3.28
C VAL A 60 -2.78 5.56 3.56
N THR A 61 -1.56 5.48 4.07
CA THR A 61 -0.66 6.64 4.22
C THR A 61 0.57 6.40 3.35
N SER A 62 0.82 7.29 2.40
CA SER A 62 2.00 7.22 1.52
C SER A 62 3.10 8.13 2.03
N ILE A 63 4.30 7.57 2.25
CA ILE A 63 5.48 8.34 2.60
C ILE A 63 6.22 8.69 1.31
N VAL A 64 6.14 9.95 0.91
CA VAL A 64 6.88 10.46 -0.25
C VAL A 64 8.27 10.88 0.21
N ALA A 65 9.28 10.03 -0.02
CA ALA A 65 10.66 10.47 0.11
C ALA A 65 10.93 11.59 -0.91
N LYS A 66 11.59 12.68 -0.49
CA LYS A 66 12.03 13.74 -1.39
C LYS A 66 13.14 13.21 -2.31
N LYS A 67 12.78 12.58 -3.43
CA LYS A 67 13.68 12.46 -4.59
C LYS A 67 13.36 13.62 -5.51
N THR A 68 14.30 14.53 -5.69
CA THR A 68 14.06 15.76 -6.45
C THR A 68 13.87 15.39 -7.91
N PHE A 69 13.03 16.11 -8.66
CA PHE A 69 12.93 15.94 -10.12
C PHE A 69 14.31 15.97 -10.81
N PHE A 70 15.23 16.75 -10.24
CA PHE A 70 16.64 16.82 -10.61
C PHE A 70 17.36 15.46 -10.50
N ASP A 71 17.14 14.69 -9.44
CA ASP A 71 17.78 13.38 -9.24
C ASP A 71 17.26 12.34 -10.24
N TYR A 72 15.97 12.38 -10.57
CA TYR A 72 15.38 11.52 -11.62
C TYR A 72 15.90 11.86 -13.03
N CYS A 73 15.95 13.16 -13.36
CA CYS A 73 16.48 13.62 -14.64
C CYS A 73 17.97 13.28 -14.76
N LYS A 74 18.74 13.48 -13.68
CA LYS A 74 20.15 13.09 -13.60
C LYS A 74 20.34 11.59 -13.79
N ASP A 75 19.57 10.73 -13.11
CA ASP A 75 19.66 9.27 -13.30
C ASP A 75 19.37 8.87 -14.76
N LYS A 76 18.33 9.44 -15.37
CA LYS A 76 17.99 9.15 -16.78
C LYS A 76 19.01 9.66 -17.80
N LEU A 77 19.63 10.81 -17.55
CA LEU A 77 20.62 11.40 -18.44
C LEU A 77 22.01 10.77 -18.26
N LEU A 78 22.32 10.26 -17.06
CA LEU A 78 23.62 9.68 -16.72
C LEU A 78 23.67 8.15 -16.79
N HIS A 79 22.70 7.50 -17.44
CA HIS A 79 22.89 6.14 -17.95
C HIS A 79 23.94 6.14 -19.09
N THR A 80 25.20 6.39 -18.75
CA THR A 80 26.38 6.17 -19.58
C THR A 80 27.37 5.34 -18.78
N ASN A 81 27.29 4.02 -19.02
CA ASN A 81 28.31 2.97 -18.86
C ASN A 81 28.88 2.64 -17.46
N HIS A 82 28.63 1.37 -17.09
CA HIS A 82 29.52 0.36 -16.50
C HIS A 82 30.22 0.58 -15.14
#